data_AF-A0A5N4E2M9-F1
#
_entry.id   AF-A0A5N4E2M9-F1
#
_cell.length_a   1.000
_cell.length_b   1.000
_cell.length_c   1.000
_cell.angle_alpha   90.00
_cell.angle_beta   90.00
_cell.angle_gamma   90.00
#
_symmetry.space_group_name_H-M   'P 1'
#
loop_
_entity.id
_entity.type
_entity.pdbx_description
1 polymer ?
#
loop_
_entity_poly.entity_id
_entity_poly.type
_entity_poly.pdbx_seq_one_letter_code
_entity_poly.pdbx_strand_id
1 'polypeptide(L)'
;MWLKEFTQSVFSPHPFPCQPLYRPQLLVLLKLDEDLHVKHPRLLTFASQLKAGKGLTIVGSVIVGNFLENYGEALAAEQTIKHLMEAEKVKGFCQLVVAAKLREGISHLIQSCGLGGMKHNTVVMGWPNGWRQSEDARAWKTFIGTVRVTTAAHLALLVAKNISFFPSNVEQFSEGNIDVWWIVHDGGMLMLLPFLLKQHKVWRKCSIRIFTVAQLEDNSIQMKKDLATFLYHLRIEAEVEVVEMHDSDISAYTYERTLMMEQRSQMLRHMRLSKTERDREAQLVKDRNSMLRLTSIGSDEDEETETYQEKVHMTWTKDKYMASRGQKAKSMEGFQDLLNMRPDQSNVRRMHTAVKLNEVIVNKSHEAKLVLLNMPGPPRNPEGDENYMEFLEVLTEGLERVLLVRGGGSEVITIYS
;
A
#
# COMPACT_ATOMS: atom_id res chain seq x y z
N MET A 1 -21.34 21.53 17.61
CA MET A 1 -19.88 21.25 17.57
C MET A 1 -19.35 21.23 16.13
N TRP A 2 -20.09 20.69 15.15
CA TRP A 2 -19.75 20.70 13.71
C TRP A 2 -19.64 22.09 13.05
N LEU A 3 -20.32 23.13 13.54
CA LEU A 3 -20.25 24.47 12.95
C LEU A 3 -18.94 25.23 13.23
N LYS A 4 -18.18 24.86 14.27
CA LYS A 4 -16.92 25.56 14.59
C LYS A 4 -15.76 25.16 13.66
N GLU A 5 -15.77 23.93 13.14
CA GLU A 5 -14.79 23.49 12.13
C GLU A 5 -15.07 24.10 10.75
N PHE A 6 -16.33 24.46 10.46
CA PHE A 6 -16.75 25.02 9.18
C PHE A 6 -16.16 26.41 8.90
N THR A 7 -16.00 27.25 9.93
CA THR A 7 -15.48 28.62 9.77
C THR A 7 -13.97 28.71 9.56
N GLN A 8 -13.19 27.68 9.93
CA GLN A 8 -11.73 27.71 9.73
C GLN A 8 -11.27 27.15 8.37
N SER A 9 -12.08 26.34 7.68
CA SER A 9 -11.66 25.71 6.42
C SER A 9 -12.01 26.50 5.15
N VAL A 10 -12.95 27.47 5.22
CA VAL A 10 -13.52 28.10 4.00
C VAL A 10 -12.87 29.45 3.65
N PHE A 11 -12.18 30.12 4.57
CA PHE A 11 -11.70 31.50 4.37
C PHE A 11 -10.18 31.72 4.58
N SER A 12 -9.33 30.72 4.31
CA SER A 12 -7.87 30.94 4.25
C SER A 12 -7.38 30.99 2.79
N PRO A 13 -6.79 32.10 2.31
CA PRO A 13 -6.35 32.27 0.93
C PRO A 13 -4.96 31.65 0.64
N HIS A 14 -4.56 30.60 1.38
CA HIS A 14 -3.28 29.93 1.15
C HIS A 14 -3.44 28.69 0.26
N PRO A 15 -2.62 28.52 -0.80
CA PRO A 15 -2.83 27.50 -1.84
C PRO A 15 -2.46 26.07 -1.43
N PHE A 16 -2.24 25.78 -0.14
CA PHE A 16 -1.92 24.43 0.33
C PHE A 16 -2.59 24.15 1.67
N PRO A 17 -3.62 23.28 1.74
CA PRO A 17 -4.03 22.68 3.00
C PRO A 17 -3.04 21.56 3.35
N CYS A 18 -1.78 21.91 3.62
CA CYS A 18 -0.84 20.98 4.24
C CYS A 18 -1.20 20.91 5.73
N GLN A 19 -2.18 20.08 6.08
CA GLN A 19 -2.33 19.70 7.48
C GLN A 19 -1.01 19.03 7.92
N PRO A 20 -0.33 19.51 8.98
CA PRO A 20 0.97 18.97 9.39
C PRO A 20 0.90 17.54 9.96
N LEU A 21 -0.29 16.93 10.00
CA LEU A 21 -0.53 15.60 10.56
C LEU A 21 -1.44 14.78 9.66
N TYR A 22 -0.91 13.71 9.08
CA TYR A 22 -1.73 12.75 8.35
C TYR A 22 -2.66 11.95 9.29
N ARG A 23 -3.92 11.80 8.89
CA ARG A 23 -4.92 10.91 9.48
C ARG A 23 -5.71 10.26 8.34
N PRO A 24 -5.92 8.93 8.37
CA PRO A 24 -6.58 8.23 7.26
C PRO A 24 -8.07 8.62 7.19
N GLN A 25 -8.52 9.14 6.05
CA GLN A 25 -9.92 9.40 5.69
C GLN A 25 -10.27 8.41 4.59
N LEU A 26 -11.17 7.48 4.89
CA LEU A 26 -11.30 6.25 4.10
C LEU A 26 -12.32 6.41 2.97
N LEU A 27 -11.97 5.94 1.78
CA LEU A 27 -12.89 5.52 0.73
C LEU A 27 -12.84 3.99 0.66
N VAL A 28 -13.87 3.32 1.17
CA VAL A 28 -13.98 1.85 1.16
C VAL A 28 -14.72 1.41 -0.10
N LEU A 29 -14.02 0.74 -1.01
CA LEU A 29 -14.60 0.22 -2.25
C LEU A 29 -15.21 -1.16 -1.99
N LEU A 30 -16.54 -1.25 -2.08
CA LEU A 30 -17.27 -2.50 -1.99
C LEU A 30 -17.58 -3.05 -3.39
N LYS A 31 -17.44 -4.37 -3.54
CA LYS A 31 -17.90 -5.09 -4.72
C LYS A 31 -19.29 -5.66 -4.48
N LEU A 32 -20.18 -5.43 -5.43
CA LEU A 32 -21.49 -6.07 -5.49
C LEU A 32 -21.42 -7.31 -6.38
N ASP A 33 -22.25 -8.31 -6.10
CA ASP A 33 -22.53 -9.42 -7.01
C ASP A 33 -23.68 -9.08 -7.98
N GLU A 34 -24.09 -10.08 -8.77
CA GLU A 34 -25.15 -9.94 -9.76
C GLU A 34 -26.52 -9.64 -9.12
N ASP A 35 -26.74 -10.13 -7.90
CA ASP A 35 -27.94 -9.87 -7.09
C ASP A 35 -27.85 -8.56 -6.29
N LEU A 36 -26.82 -7.74 -6.54
CA LEU A 36 -26.55 -6.46 -5.87
C LEU A 36 -26.29 -6.57 -4.36
N HIS A 37 -25.85 -7.74 -3.88
CA HIS A 37 -25.40 -7.95 -2.51
C HIS A 37 -23.91 -7.68 -2.34
N VAL A 38 -23.52 -7.27 -1.13
CA VAL A 38 -22.11 -6.98 -0.80
C VAL A 38 -21.32 -8.28 -0.66
N LYS A 39 -20.37 -8.53 -1.56
CA LYS A 39 -19.56 -9.78 -1.56
C LYS A 39 -18.69 -9.93 -0.30
N HIS A 40 -18.17 -8.83 0.22
CA HIS A 40 -17.21 -8.83 1.34
C HIS A 40 -17.60 -7.83 2.43
N PRO A 41 -18.61 -8.14 3.26
CA PRO A 41 -19.09 -7.24 4.31
C PRO A 41 -18.02 -6.96 5.39
N ARG A 42 -17.07 -7.89 5.60
CA ARG A 42 -15.98 -7.75 6.57
C ARG A 42 -15.04 -6.55 6.30
N LEU A 43 -15.03 -5.99 5.09
CA LEU A 43 -14.33 -4.72 4.82
C LEU A 43 -14.91 -3.57 5.64
N LEU A 44 -16.23 -3.51 5.81
CA LEU A 44 -16.90 -2.51 6.65
C LEU A 44 -16.58 -2.73 8.13
N THR A 45 -16.59 -3.98 8.59
CA THR A 45 -16.17 -4.33 9.94
C THR A 45 -14.74 -3.84 10.20
N PHE A 46 -13.79 -4.16 9.32
CA PHE A 46 -12.40 -3.72 9.45
C PHE A 46 -12.28 -2.18 9.45
N ALA A 47 -12.97 -1.49 8.54
CA ALA A 47 -12.99 -0.03 8.49
C ALA A 47 -13.54 0.59 9.80
N SER A 48 -14.58 -0.01 10.39
CA SER A 48 -15.13 0.41 11.68
C SER A 48 -14.10 0.29 12.81
N GLN A 49 -13.31 -0.80 12.81
CA GLN A 49 -12.29 -1.08 13.81
C GLN A 49 -11.10 -0.11 13.69
N LEU A 50 -10.67 0.18 12.46
CA LEU A 50 -9.57 1.12 12.19
C LEU A 50 -9.94 2.57 12.57
N LYS A 51 -11.19 2.96 12.34
CA LYS A 51 -11.66 4.34 12.57
C LYS A 51 -12.24 4.58 13.95
N ALA A 52 -12.68 3.53 14.64
CA ALA A 52 -13.34 3.59 15.94
C ALA A 52 -14.45 4.68 16.02
N GLY A 53 -15.17 4.89 14.91
CA GLY A 53 -16.25 5.87 14.79
C GLY A 53 -15.83 7.34 14.69
N LYS A 54 -14.54 7.63 14.47
CA LYS A 54 -13.98 8.99 14.29
C LYS A 54 -13.58 9.24 12.83
N GLY A 55 -13.52 10.50 12.41
CA GLY A 55 -13.10 10.89 11.06
C GLY A 55 -14.11 10.54 9.96
N LEU A 56 -13.73 10.82 8.72
CA LEU A 56 -14.53 10.58 7.52
C LEU A 56 -14.33 9.16 7.01
N THR A 57 -15.45 8.50 6.73
CA THR A 57 -15.52 7.24 5.99
C THR A 57 -16.57 7.38 4.90
N ILE A 58 -16.20 7.10 3.66
CA ILE A 58 -17.08 7.05 2.50
C ILE A 58 -17.07 5.60 2.00
N VAL A 59 -18.23 5.00 1.83
CA VAL A 59 -18.38 3.67 1.25
C VAL A 59 -18.80 3.84 -0.21
N GLY A 60 -17.90 3.45 -1.12
CA GLY A 60 -18.07 3.56 -2.56
C GLY A 60 -18.48 2.23 -3.17
N SER A 61 -19.49 2.23 -4.05
CA SER A 61 -19.86 1.05 -4.83
C SER A 61 -20.24 1.42 -6.26
N VAL A 62 -20.06 0.48 -7.19
CA VAL A 62 -20.36 0.66 -8.61
C VAL A 62 -21.33 -0.42 -9.08
N ILE A 63 -22.46 -0.03 -9.66
CA ILE A 63 -23.34 -0.92 -10.41
C ILE A 63 -23.00 -0.80 -11.89
N VAL A 64 -22.78 -1.94 -12.55
CA VAL A 64 -22.51 -1.97 -14.00
C VAL A 64 -23.84 -1.98 -14.73
N GLY A 65 -24.14 -0.93 -15.50
CA GLY A 65 -25.42 -0.82 -16.18
C GLY A 65 -25.68 0.55 -16.80
N ASN A 66 -26.92 0.77 -17.23
CA ASN A 66 -27.40 2.04 -17.77
C ASN A 66 -28.24 2.75 -16.69
N PHE A 67 -27.88 3.98 -16.34
CA PHE A 67 -28.56 4.70 -15.26
C PHE A 67 -30.05 4.91 -15.51
N LEU A 68 -30.46 5.13 -16.77
CA LEU A 68 -31.87 5.36 -17.12
C LEU A 68 -32.78 4.15 -16.78
N GLU A 69 -32.21 2.95 -16.74
CA GLU A 69 -32.92 1.70 -16.47
C GLU A 69 -32.68 1.23 -15.02
N ASN A 70 -31.44 1.31 -14.53
CA ASN A 70 -31.03 0.77 -13.23
C ASN A 70 -31.15 1.76 -12.06
N TYR A 71 -31.78 2.95 -12.23
CA TYR A 71 -31.87 3.94 -11.14
C TYR A 71 -32.64 3.41 -9.91
N GLY A 72 -33.69 2.60 -10.12
CA GLY A 72 -34.47 2.01 -9.03
C GLY A 72 -33.66 0.99 -8.21
N GLU A 73 -32.92 0.12 -8.91
CA GLU A 73 -32.00 -0.85 -8.30
C GLU A 73 -30.87 -0.15 -7.54
N ALA A 74 -30.33 0.93 -8.09
CA ALA A 74 -29.30 1.74 -7.44
C ALA A 74 -29.78 2.31 -6.09
N LEU A 75 -31.01 2.83 -6.03
CA LEU A 75 -31.60 3.32 -4.78
C LEU A 75 -31.81 2.19 -3.76
N ALA A 76 -32.27 1.03 -4.19
CA ALA A 76 -32.45 -0.13 -3.32
C ALA A 76 -31.11 -0.65 -2.76
N ALA A 77 -30.11 -0.82 -3.63
CA ALA A 77 -28.77 -1.26 -3.24
C ALA A 77 -28.09 -0.28 -2.27
N GLU A 78 -28.29 1.03 -2.46
CA GLU A 78 -27.79 2.05 -1.54
C GLU A 78 -28.38 1.89 -0.13
N GLN A 79 -29.68 1.58 -0.01
CA GLN A 79 -30.31 1.32 1.29
C GLN A 79 -29.78 0.06 1.95
N THR A 80 -29.56 -1.01 1.19
CA THR A 80 -28.94 -2.25 1.69
C THR A 80 -27.54 -2.00 2.23
N ILE A 81 -26.72 -1.21 1.53
CA ILE A 81 -25.37 -0.84 2.00
C ILE A 81 -25.46 0.01 3.27
N LYS A 82 -26.37 0.99 3.34
CA LYS A 82 -26.57 1.83 4.54
C LYS A 82 -26.97 0.98 5.76
N HIS A 83 -27.90 0.05 5.58
CA HIS A 83 -28.30 -0.86 6.66
C HIS A 83 -27.13 -1.71 7.15
N LEU A 84 -26.30 -2.21 6.23
CA LEU A 84 -25.09 -2.95 6.57
C LEU A 84 -24.04 -2.07 7.28
N MET A 85 -23.88 -0.82 6.87
CA MET A 85 -23.00 0.15 7.55
C MET A 85 -23.44 0.38 8.99
N GLU A 86 -24.74 0.51 9.25
CA GLU A 86 -25.30 0.66 10.59
C GLU A 86 -25.04 -0.59 11.45
N ALA A 87 -25.29 -1.78 10.89
CA ALA A 87 -25.04 -3.05 11.56
C ALA A 87 -23.56 -3.22 11.96
N GLU A 88 -22.64 -2.84 11.06
CA GLU A 88 -21.19 -2.90 11.29
C GLU A 88 -20.64 -1.66 12.03
N LYS A 89 -21.50 -0.75 12.48
CA LYS A 89 -21.16 0.46 13.26
C LYS A 89 -20.22 1.43 12.52
N VAL A 90 -20.30 1.49 11.19
CA VAL A 90 -19.57 2.43 10.35
C VAL A 90 -20.33 3.76 10.30
N LYS A 91 -19.73 4.82 10.85
CA LYS A 91 -20.23 6.19 10.70
C LYS A 91 -19.63 6.82 9.45
N GLY A 92 -20.46 7.16 8.48
CA GLY A 92 -19.98 7.68 7.20
C GLY A 92 -21.08 7.93 6.19
N PHE A 93 -20.67 8.11 4.94
CA PHE A 93 -21.56 8.31 3.80
C PHE A 93 -21.49 7.11 2.85
N CYS A 94 -22.60 6.81 2.19
CA CYS A 94 -22.63 5.85 1.09
C CYS A 94 -22.66 6.63 -0.23
N GLN A 95 -21.81 6.25 -1.18
CA GLN A 95 -21.76 6.79 -2.52
C GLN A 95 -21.85 5.63 -3.52
N LEU A 96 -22.97 5.52 -4.21
CA LEU A 96 -23.18 4.51 -5.24
C LEU A 96 -23.27 5.17 -6.62
N VAL A 97 -22.57 4.60 -7.60
CA VAL A 97 -22.59 5.10 -8.98
C VAL A 97 -22.98 3.98 -9.95
N VAL A 98 -23.83 4.30 -10.92
CA VAL A 98 -24.12 3.41 -12.05
C VAL A 98 -23.21 3.81 -13.21
N ALA A 99 -22.45 2.87 -13.75
CA ALA A 99 -21.51 3.13 -14.84
C ALA A 99 -21.53 1.99 -15.87
N ALA A 100 -21.35 2.32 -17.15
CA ALA A 100 -21.30 1.33 -18.22
C ALA A 100 -20.11 0.36 -18.10
N LYS A 101 -19.03 0.78 -17.44
CA LYS A 101 -17.82 -0.02 -17.20
C LYS A 101 -17.39 0.11 -15.74
N LEU A 102 -17.11 -1.02 -15.10
CA LEU A 102 -16.68 -1.08 -13.70
C LEU A 102 -15.43 -0.24 -13.42
N ARG A 103 -14.41 -0.34 -14.28
CA ARG A 103 -13.13 0.37 -14.13
C ARG A 103 -13.30 1.89 -14.16
N GLU A 104 -14.14 2.40 -15.05
CA GLU A 104 -14.44 3.83 -15.15
C GLU A 104 -15.20 4.32 -13.92
N GLY A 105 -16.20 3.55 -13.47
CA GLY A 105 -16.94 3.87 -12.24
C GLY A 105 -16.03 3.97 -11.01
N ILE A 106 -15.11 3.01 -10.84
CA ILE A 106 -14.13 3.02 -9.75
C ILE A 106 -13.20 4.23 -9.87
N SER A 107 -12.69 4.53 -11.07
CA SER A 107 -11.82 5.69 -11.31
C SER A 107 -12.53 6.99 -10.95
N HIS A 108 -13.78 7.15 -11.36
CA HIS A 108 -14.60 8.32 -11.05
C HIS A 108 -14.87 8.46 -9.55
N LEU A 109 -15.13 7.36 -8.83
CA LEU A 109 -15.28 7.42 -7.37
C LEU A 109 -14.00 7.92 -6.69
N ILE A 110 -12.83 7.41 -7.09
CA ILE A 110 -11.55 7.80 -6.49
C ILE A 110 -11.24 9.29 -6.72
N GLN A 111 -11.52 9.82 -7.91
CA GLN A 111 -11.19 11.22 -8.20
C GLN A 111 -12.23 12.23 -7.70
N SER A 112 -13.50 11.84 -7.55
CA SER A 112 -14.61 12.78 -7.32
C SER A 112 -15.37 12.61 -5.99
N CYS A 113 -15.08 11.57 -5.19
CA CYS A 113 -15.73 11.40 -3.89
C CYS A 113 -15.28 12.45 -2.85
N GLY A 114 -16.24 13.22 -2.35
CA GLY A 114 -16.07 14.22 -1.30
C GLY A 114 -16.69 15.55 -1.67
N LEU A 115 -16.72 16.48 -0.73
CA LEU A 115 -17.19 17.85 -0.98
C LEU A 115 -16.21 18.86 -0.38
N GLY A 116 -15.56 19.63 -1.24
CA GLY A 116 -14.55 20.63 -0.85
C GLY A 116 -13.40 20.00 -0.06
N GLY A 117 -13.15 20.49 1.16
CA GLY A 117 -12.12 19.94 2.06
C GLY A 117 -12.46 18.58 2.66
N MET A 118 -13.73 18.16 2.63
CA MET A 118 -14.18 16.86 3.16
C MET A 118 -14.02 15.78 2.09
N LYS A 119 -12.76 15.37 1.87
CA LYS A 119 -12.38 14.34 0.89
C LYS A 119 -11.62 13.21 1.56
N HIS A 120 -11.63 12.05 0.90
CA HIS A 120 -10.85 10.89 1.30
C HIS A 120 -9.36 11.10 0.96
N ASN A 121 -8.47 10.44 1.71
CA ASN A 121 -7.02 10.41 1.43
C ASN A 121 -6.46 8.98 1.43
N THR A 122 -7.28 7.97 1.77
CA THR A 122 -6.93 6.56 1.77
C THR A 122 -8.02 5.75 1.08
N VAL A 123 -7.67 4.99 0.06
CA VAL A 123 -8.56 4.00 -0.57
C VAL A 123 -8.37 2.65 0.11
N VAL A 124 -9.48 1.97 0.42
CA VAL A 124 -9.49 0.63 1.02
C VAL A 124 -10.22 -0.33 0.09
N MET A 125 -9.61 -1.46 -0.26
CA MET A 125 -10.25 -2.50 -1.06
C MET A 125 -9.83 -3.91 -0.62
N GLY A 126 -10.61 -4.91 -1.02
CA GLY A 126 -10.27 -6.32 -0.80
C GLY A 126 -9.38 -6.89 -1.90
N TRP A 127 -8.56 -7.88 -1.54
CA TRP A 127 -7.81 -8.68 -2.51
C TRP A 127 -8.74 -9.41 -3.49
N PRO A 128 -8.42 -9.49 -4.80
CA PRO A 128 -9.17 -10.27 -5.76
C PRO A 128 -8.91 -11.78 -5.58
N ASN A 129 -9.58 -12.41 -4.60
CA ASN A 129 -9.48 -13.85 -4.36
C ASN A 129 -9.84 -14.66 -5.62
N GLY A 130 -9.14 -15.78 -5.85
CA GLY A 130 -9.40 -16.68 -6.98
C GLY A 130 -8.96 -16.15 -8.34
N TRP A 131 -8.16 -15.08 -8.40
CA TRP A 131 -7.76 -14.47 -9.67
C TRP A 131 -6.95 -15.39 -10.60
N ARG A 132 -6.18 -16.36 -10.05
CA ARG A 132 -5.48 -17.41 -10.83
C ARG A 132 -6.43 -18.42 -11.48
N GLN A 133 -7.58 -18.66 -10.85
CA GLN A 133 -8.52 -19.72 -11.23
C GLN A 133 -9.66 -19.19 -12.11
N SER A 134 -9.93 -17.90 -12.00
CA SER A 134 -10.95 -17.22 -12.80
C SER A 134 -10.47 -17.08 -14.25
N GLU A 135 -11.26 -17.60 -15.20
CA GLU A 135 -11.04 -17.37 -16.63
C GLU A 135 -11.14 -15.88 -16.99
N ASP A 136 -11.86 -15.10 -16.16
CA ASP A 136 -12.03 -13.67 -16.41
C ASP A 136 -10.84 -12.84 -15.91
N ALA A 137 -9.94 -12.50 -16.84
CA ALA A 137 -8.83 -11.58 -16.59
C ALA A 137 -9.28 -10.16 -16.19
N ARG A 138 -10.56 -9.78 -16.37
CA ARG A 138 -11.05 -8.44 -16.01
C ARG A 138 -10.98 -8.19 -14.51
N ALA A 139 -11.13 -9.21 -13.66
CA ALA A 139 -11.18 -9.04 -12.21
C ALA A 139 -9.85 -8.51 -11.63
N TRP A 140 -8.73 -9.16 -11.96
CA TRP A 140 -7.41 -8.75 -11.48
C TRP A 140 -6.86 -7.54 -12.24
N LYS A 141 -7.18 -7.38 -13.53
CA LYS A 141 -6.85 -6.14 -14.26
C LYS A 141 -7.57 -4.92 -13.70
N THR A 142 -8.80 -5.09 -13.19
CA THR A 142 -9.51 -4.02 -12.47
C THR A 142 -8.80 -3.66 -11.16
N PHE A 143 -8.30 -4.65 -10.42
CA PHE A 143 -7.50 -4.42 -9.23
C PHE A 143 -6.24 -3.60 -9.56
N ILE A 144 -5.42 -4.02 -10.53
CA ILE A 144 -4.21 -3.27 -10.95
C ILE A 144 -4.55 -1.86 -11.45
N GLY A 145 -5.62 -1.73 -12.23
CA GLY A 145 -6.13 -0.42 -12.65
C GLY A 145 -6.44 0.48 -11.46
N THR A 146 -7.07 -0.07 -10.41
CA THR A 146 -7.39 0.66 -9.18
C THR A 146 -6.13 1.08 -8.43
N VAL A 147 -5.12 0.21 -8.33
CA VAL A 147 -3.81 0.53 -7.72
C VAL A 147 -3.15 1.71 -8.47
N ARG A 148 -3.13 1.67 -9.81
CA ARG A 148 -2.56 2.73 -10.65
C ARG A 148 -3.29 4.06 -10.49
N VAL A 149 -4.64 4.05 -10.54
CA VAL A 149 -5.45 5.26 -10.37
C VAL A 149 -5.23 5.88 -8.98
N THR A 150 -5.24 5.05 -7.93
CA THR A 150 -5.01 5.51 -6.55
C THR A 150 -3.64 6.17 -6.40
N THR A 151 -2.60 5.54 -6.98
CA THR A 151 -1.23 6.07 -6.95
C THR A 151 -1.11 7.38 -7.74
N ALA A 152 -1.73 7.47 -8.92
CA ALA A 152 -1.75 8.69 -9.73
C ALA A 152 -2.52 9.84 -9.05
N ALA A 153 -3.52 9.52 -8.22
CA ALA A 153 -4.24 10.48 -7.41
C ALA A 153 -3.50 10.90 -6.12
N HIS A 154 -2.29 10.38 -5.88
CA HIS A 154 -1.50 10.62 -4.66
C HIS A 154 -2.26 10.27 -3.36
N LEU A 155 -3.05 9.20 -3.40
CA LEU A 155 -3.79 8.69 -2.24
C LEU A 155 -3.07 7.46 -1.67
N ALA A 156 -3.20 7.25 -0.36
CA ALA A 156 -2.78 6.00 0.25
C ALA A 156 -3.71 4.85 -0.18
N LEU A 157 -3.17 3.63 -0.23
CA LEU A 157 -3.92 2.42 -0.55
C LEU A 157 -3.74 1.37 0.54
N LEU A 158 -4.86 0.81 1.00
CA LEU A 158 -4.91 -0.34 1.91
C LEU A 158 -5.62 -1.49 1.21
N VAL A 159 -4.94 -2.63 1.08
CA VAL A 159 -5.52 -3.84 0.49
C VAL A 159 -5.55 -4.95 1.53
N ALA A 160 -6.74 -5.37 1.91
CA ALA A 160 -6.94 -6.46 2.86
C ALA A 160 -7.07 -7.79 2.11
N LYS A 161 -6.10 -8.68 2.32
CA LYS A 161 -6.11 -10.05 1.78
C LYS A 161 -6.74 -10.99 2.81
N ASN A 162 -7.48 -11.99 2.29
CA ASN A 162 -8.25 -12.94 3.10
C ASN A 162 -9.23 -12.26 4.07
N ILE A 163 -9.94 -11.24 3.60
CA ILE A 163 -10.82 -10.42 4.43
C ILE A 163 -11.94 -11.21 5.16
N SER A 164 -12.29 -12.39 4.67
CA SER A 164 -13.23 -13.30 5.34
C SER A 164 -12.73 -13.79 6.71
N PHE A 165 -11.42 -13.88 6.93
CA PHE A 165 -10.82 -14.30 8.20
C PHE A 165 -10.61 -13.14 9.19
N PHE A 166 -10.95 -11.91 8.82
CA PHE A 166 -10.88 -10.78 9.74
C PHE A 166 -11.95 -10.89 10.83
N PRO A 167 -11.60 -10.52 12.08
CA PRO A 167 -12.49 -10.70 13.22
C PRO A 167 -13.72 -9.81 13.11
N SER A 168 -14.85 -10.33 13.56
CA SER A 168 -16.07 -9.54 13.72
C SER A 168 -15.94 -8.53 14.88
N ASN A 169 -16.91 -7.62 15.01
CA ASN A 169 -16.94 -6.66 16.11
C ASN A 169 -17.28 -7.28 17.49
N VAL A 170 -17.65 -8.56 17.54
CA VAL A 170 -17.92 -9.28 18.80
C VAL A 170 -16.77 -10.19 19.21
N GLU A 171 -15.92 -10.60 18.27
CA GLU A 171 -14.71 -11.36 18.54
C GLU A 171 -13.64 -10.45 19.14
N GLN A 172 -13.03 -10.88 20.23
CA GLN A 172 -11.90 -10.18 20.82
C GLN A 172 -10.76 -11.17 20.99
N PHE A 173 -9.58 -10.81 20.48
CA PHE A 173 -8.39 -11.62 20.72
C PHE A 173 -8.01 -11.55 22.20
N SER A 174 -7.77 -12.72 22.80
CA SER A 174 -7.25 -12.83 24.16
C SER A 174 -5.79 -12.36 24.23
N GLU A 175 -5.02 -12.73 23.21
CA GLU A 175 -3.60 -12.44 23.02
C GLU A 175 -3.25 -12.57 21.54
N GLY A 176 -2.05 -12.11 21.16
CA GLY A 176 -1.52 -12.27 19.82
C GLY A 176 -0.69 -11.05 19.38
N ASN A 177 -0.06 -11.18 18.22
CA ASN A 177 0.83 -10.15 17.69
C ASN A 177 0.22 -9.46 16.45
N ILE A 178 0.47 -8.16 16.33
CA ILE A 178 0.37 -7.40 15.09
C ILE A 178 1.79 -7.15 14.62
N ASP A 179 2.16 -7.81 13.53
CA ASP A 179 3.51 -7.78 12.97
C ASP A 179 3.58 -6.78 11.83
N VAL A 180 4.56 -5.89 11.89
CA VAL A 180 4.76 -4.80 10.93
C VAL A 180 6.09 -5.01 10.24
N TRP A 181 6.05 -5.30 8.94
CA TRP A 181 7.24 -5.47 8.10
C TRP A 181 7.55 -4.19 7.34
N TRP A 182 8.56 -3.45 7.83
CA TRP A 182 9.05 -2.22 7.23
C TRP A 182 10.27 -2.49 6.34
N ILE A 183 10.00 -2.84 5.08
CA ILE A 183 11.05 -3.32 4.18
C ILE A 183 11.87 -2.17 3.59
N VAL A 184 11.28 -1.03 3.22
CA VAL A 184 12.05 0.16 2.74
C VAL A 184 11.31 1.50 3.00
N HIS A 185 10.06 1.62 2.57
CA HIS A 185 9.31 2.88 2.51
C HIS A 185 8.10 2.91 3.44
N ASP A 186 7.44 4.07 3.52
CA ASP A 186 6.15 4.29 4.18
C ASP A 186 6.11 3.98 5.68
N GLY A 187 7.27 4.03 6.35
CA GLY A 187 7.41 3.65 7.76
C GLY A 187 6.47 4.38 8.71
N GLY A 188 6.19 5.67 8.45
CA GLY A 188 5.26 6.45 9.27
C GLY A 188 3.83 5.88 9.23
N MET A 189 3.33 5.53 8.04
CA MET A 189 1.97 5.00 7.90
C MET A 189 1.88 3.57 8.46
N LEU A 190 2.90 2.74 8.23
CA LEU A 190 3.00 1.39 8.78
C LEU A 190 3.00 1.35 10.31
N MET A 191 3.51 2.39 10.98
CA MET A 191 3.43 2.49 12.44
C MET A 191 2.13 3.11 12.95
N LEU A 192 1.52 4.02 12.17
CA LEU A 192 0.25 4.64 12.54
C LEU A 192 -0.91 3.64 12.53
N LEU A 193 -0.98 2.75 11.54
CA LEU A 193 -2.11 1.83 11.38
C LEU A 193 -2.29 0.84 12.55
N PRO A 194 -1.24 0.10 13.00
CA PRO A 194 -1.34 -0.77 14.17
C PRO A 194 -1.69 0.01 15.44
N PHE A 195 -1.12 1.21 15.60
CA PHE A 195 -1.40 2.07 16.75
C PHE A 195 -2.89 2.44 16.81
N LEU A 196 -3.48 2.87 15.69
CA LEU A 196 -4.92 3.15 15.61
C LEU A 196 -5.77 1.90 15.85
N LEU A 197 -5.35 0.77 15.28
CA LEU A 197 -6.10 -0.48 15.39
C LEU A 197 -6.13 -1.01 16.84
N LYS A 198 -5.01 -0.91 17.58
CA LYS A 198 -4.90 -1.30 19.00
C LYS A 198 -5.79 -0.47 19.94
N GLN A 199 -6.27 0.71 19.52
CA GLN A 199 -7.26 1.47 20.28
C GLN A 199 -8.64 0.78 20.30
N HIS A 200 -8.93 -0.08 19.33
CA HIS A 200 -10.19 -0.81 19.26
C HIS A 200 -10.20 -2.05 20.17
N LYS A 201 -11.36 -2.36 20.78
CA LYS A 201 -11.51 -3.44 21.76
C LYS A 201 -11.02 -4.81 21.27
N VAL A 202 -11.14 -5.08 19.97
CA VAL A 202 -10.79 -6.36 19.31
C VAL A 202 -9.29 -6.61 19.37
N TRP A 203 -8.49 -5.56 19.15
CA TRP A 203 -7.04 -5.62 18.97
C TRP A 203 -6.25 -5.11 20.18
N ARG A 204 -6.95 -4.57 21.19
CA ARG A 204 -6.38 -3.93 22.38
C ARG A 204 -5.39 -4.81 23.17
N LYS A 205 -5.61 -6.13 23.17
CA LYS A 205 -4.74 -7.09 23.87
C LYS A 205 -3.57 -7.59 23.01
N CYS A 206 -3.46 -7.14 21.76
CA CYS A 206 -2.35 -7.55 20.90
C CYS A 206 -1.10 -6.71 21.18
N SER A 207 0.07 -7.36 21.13
CA SER A 207 1.38 -6.73 21.11
C SER A 207 1.75 -6.31 19.68
N ILE A 208 2.50 -5.21 19.53
CA ILE A 208 2.99 -4.76 18.23
C ILE A 208 4.46 -5.17 18.13
N ARG A 209 4.83 -5.84 17.04
CA ARG A 209 6.22 -6.16 16.71
C ARG A 209 6.59 -5.53 15.37
N ILE A 210 7.71 -4.84 15.32
CA ILE A 210 8.19 -4.11 14.14
C ILE A 210 9.47 -4.77 13.66
N PHE A 211 9.40 -5.33 12.45
CA PHE A 211 10.53 -5.90 11.74
C PHE A 211 10.98 -4.88 10.70
N THR A 212 12.19 -4.34 10.84
CA THR A 212 12.81 -3.50 9.80
C THR A 212 13.87 -4.30 9.06
N VAL A 213 13.86 -4.19 7.74
CA VAL A 213 14.91 -4.82 6.93
C VAL A 213 16.09 -3.86 6.79
N ALA A 214 17.29 -4.39 7.07
CA ALA A 214 18.58 -3.71 6.91
C ALA A 214 19.45 -4.48 5.91
N GLN A 215 20.32 -3.77 5.20
CA GLN A 215 21.32 -4.39 4.33
C GLN A 215 22.57 -4.76 5.14
N LEU A 216 23.38 -5.70 4.64
CA LEU A 216 24.61 -6.15 5.32
C LEU A 216 25.63 -5.03 5.61
N GLU A 217 25.54 -3.93 4.84
CA GLU A 217 26.40 -2.75 4.99
C GLU A 217 25.85 -1.74 6.02
N ASP A 218 24.57 -1.86 6.40
CA ASP A 218 23.94 -0.97 7.38
C ASP A 218 24.35 -1.37 8.82
N ASN A 219 24.46 -0.39 9.72
CA ASN A 219 24.66 -0.68 11.14
C ASN A 219 23.33 -1.10 11.81
N SER A 220 23.05 -2.40 11.79
CA SER A 220 21.81 -2.99 12.33
C SER A 220 21.62 -2.72 13.83
N ILE A 221 22.70 -2.69 14.61
CA ILE A 221 22.68 -2.40 16.05
C ILE A 221 22.24 -0.96 16.31
N GLN A 222 22.84 0.00 15.60
CA GLN A 222 22.49 1.41 15.73
C GLN A 222 21.06 1.67 15.25
N MET A 223 20.65 1.06 14.14
CA MET A 223 19.28 1.15 13.62
C MET A 223 18.25 0.66 14.64
N LYS A 224 18.51 -0.47 15.30
CA LYS A 224 17.64 -0.99 16.36
C LYS A 224 17.53 -0.01 17.53
N LYS A 225 18.66 0.55 17.98
CA LYS A 225 18.71 1.50 19.11
C LYS A 225 17.97 2.80 18.79
N ASP A 226 18.15 3.35 17.60
CA ASP A 226 17.49 4.58 17.17
C ASP A 226 15.99 4.39 17.05
N LEU A 227 15.55 3.27 16.47
CA LEU A 227 14.13 2.97 16.32
C LEU A 227 13.46 2.71 17.69
N ALA A 228 14.13 2.02 18.62
CA ALA A 228 13.65 1.85 19.99
C ALA A 228 13.52 3.20 20.72
N THR A 229 14.52 4.08 20.59
CA THR A 229 14.50 5.43 21.17
C THR A 229 13.38 6.28 20.57
N PHE A 230 13.17 6.16 19.26
CA PHE A 230 12.10 6.85 18.53
C PHE A 230 10.71 6.44 19.04
N LEU A 231 10.44 5.14 19.16
CA LEU A 231 9.17 4.63 19.68
C LEU A 231 8.93 5.04 21.14
N TYR A 232 9.99 5.05 21.95
CA TYR A 232 9.93 5.53 23.34
C TYR A 232 9.47 6.99 23.42
N HIS A 233 10.03 7.88 22.58
CA HIS A 233 9.61 9.28 22.53
C HIS A 233 8.16 9.46 22.07
N LEU A 234 7.66 8.56 21.22
CA LEU A 234 6.27 8.54 20.75
C LEU A 234 5.30 7.82 21.71
N ARG A 235 5.82 7.17 22.76
CA ARG A 235 5.05 6.33 23.69
C ARG A 235 4.30 5.19 23.00
N ILE A 236 4.91 4.64 21.95
CA ILE A 236 4.40 3.45 21.27
C ILE A 236 5.11 2.24 21.87
N GLU A 237 4.35 1.39 22.55
CA GLU A 237 4.83 0.11 23.08
C GLU A 237 4.86 -0.93 21.95
N ALA A 238 6.05 -1.12 21.38
CA ALA A 238 6.31 -2.11 20.34
C ALA A 238 7.72 -2.70 20.48
N GLU A 239 7.85 -3.98 20.14
CA GLU A 239 9.14 -4.66 20.03
C GLU A 239 9.77 -4.36 18.68
N VAL A 240 11.08 -4.14 18.63
CA VAL A 240 11.80 -3.86 17.39
C VAL A 240 12.82 -4.96 17.12
N GLU A 241 12.74 -5.55 15.93
CA GLU A 241 13.73 -6.46 15.40
C GLU A 241 14.26 -5.96 14.06
N VAL A 242 15.58 -6.02 13.88
CA VAL A 242 16.24 -5.70 12.60
C VAL A 242 16.60 -7.02 11.94
N VAL A 243 16.13 -7.20 10.70
CA VAL A 243 16.36 -8.39 9.90
C VAL A 243 17.32 -8.03 8.77
N GLU A 244 18.47 -8.68 8.74
CA GLU A 244 19.48 -8.45 7.71
C GLU A 244 19.16 -9.26 6.46
N MET A 245 19.15 -8.60 5.30
CA MET A 245 18.89 -9.23 4.01
C MET A 245 19.84 -8.70 2.93
N HIS A 246 20.12 -9.53 1.93
CA HIS A 246 20.93 -9.13 0.78
C HIS A 246 20.14 -8.24 -0.19
N ASP A 247 20.80 -7.30 -0.89
CA ASP A 247 20.12 -6.35 -1.79
C ASP A 247 19.31 -7.03 -2.91
N SER A 248 19.81 -8.17 -3.42
CA SER A 248 19.09 -9.01 -4.39
C SER A 248 17.71 -9.45 -3.90
N ASP A 249 17.57 -9.64 -2.59
CA ASP A 249 16.40 -10.23 -1.95
C ASP A 249 15.38 -9.16 -1.54
N ILE A 250 15.69 -7.87 -1.72
CA ILE A 250 14.78 -6.73 -1.53
C ILE A 250 14.69 -5.80 -2.75
N SER A 251 15.27 -6.20 -3.88
CA SER A 251 15.41 -5.40 -5.11
C SER A 251 14.09 -4.79 -5.64
N ALA A 252 12.96 -5.48 -5.47
CA ALA A 252 11.65 -4.99 -5.87
C ALA A 252 11.22 -3.72 -5.11
N TYR A 253 11.73 -3.53 -3.90
CA TYR A 253 11.45 -2.36 -3.05
C TYR A 253 12.51 -1.26 -3.18
N THR A 254 13.73 -1.58 -3.57
CA THR A 254 14.82 -0.61 -3.68
C THR A 254 14.89 0.08 -5.05
N TYR A 255 14.30 -0.47 -6.10
CA TYR A 255 14.33 0.12 -7.44
C TYR A 255 13.70 1.53 -7.52
N GLU A 256 12.57 1.75 -6.85
CA GLU A 256 11.89 3.07 -6.82
C GLU A 256 12.50 4.03 -5.78
N ARG A 257 13.42 3.53 -4.93
CA ARG A 257 13.93 4.22 -3.74
C ARG A 257 14.63 5.53 -4.09
N THR A 258 15.50 5.54 -5.09
CA THR A 258 16.35 6.72 -5.39
C THR A 258 15.55 7.92 -5.89
N LEU A 259 14.60 7.71 -6.82
CA LEU A 259 13.84 8.81 -7.43
C LEU A 259 12.81 9.41 -6.45
N MET A 260 12.13 8.55 -5.67
CA MET A 260 11.08 8.99 -4.74
C MET A 260 11.67 9.64 -3.48
N MET A 261 12.86 9.23 -3.02
CA MET A 261 13.53 9.85 -1.87
C MET A 261 13.98 11.29 -2.14
N GLU A 262 14.47 11.59 -3.36
CA GLU A 262 14.88 12.95 -3.70
C GLU A 262 13.67 13.89 -3.77
N GLN A 263 12.59 13.47 -4.44
CA GLN A 263 11.33 14.22 -4.48
C GLN A 263 10.76 14.44 -3.07
N ARG A 264 10.74 13.39 -2.22
CA ARG A 264 10.28 13.49 -0.83
C ARG A 264 11.17 14.44 -0.01
N SER A 265 12.48 14.41 -0.22
CA SER A 265 13.42 15.30 0.46
C SER A 265 13.20 16.77 0.05
N GLN A 266 12.92 17.04 -1.23
CA GLN A 266 12.55 18.38 -1.70
C GLN A 266 11.22 18.83 -1.09
N MET A 267 10.21 17.95 -1.07
CA MET A 267 8.91 18.23 -0.45
C MET A 267 9.04 18.59 1.04
N LEU A 268 9.82 17.81 1.80
CA LEU A 268 10.06 18.07 3.22
C LEU A 268 10.80 19.39 3.47
N ARG A 269 11.72 19.79 2.59
CA ARG A 269 12.37 21.12 2.65
C ARG A 269 11.34 22.24 2.45
N HIS A 270 10.39 22.07 1.52
CA HIS A 270 9.33 23.05 1.27
C HIS A 270 8.36 23.20 2.45
N MET A 271 8.12 22.13 3.22
CA MET A 271 7.22 22.16 4.39
C MET A 271 7.78 22.89 5.62
N ARG A 272 9.06 23.31 5.63
CA ARG A 272 9.70 24.06 6.74
C ARG A 272 9.50 23.43 8.12
N LEU A 273 9.55 22.10 8.22
CA LEU A 273 9.42 21.38 9.49
C LEU A 273 10.50 21.80 10.49
N SER A 274 10.11 22.00 11.75
CA SER A 274 11.06 22.23 12.84
C SER A 274 11.97 21.01 13.06
N LYS A 275 13.09 21.20 13.76
CA LYS A 275 14.02 20.09 14.07
C LYS A 275 13.32 18.97 14.85
N THR A 276 12.47 19.34 15.81
CA THR A 276 11.70 18.41 16.63
C THR A 276 10.66 17.62 15.83
N GLU A 277 10.02 18.22 14.82
CA GLU A 277 9.10 17.51 13.94
C GLU A 277 9.83 16.55 13.00
N ARG A 278 10.98 16.95 12.45
CA ARG A 278 11.81 16.06 11.62
C ARG A 278 12.29 14.82 12.37
N ASP A 279 12.63 14.96 13.65
CA ASP A 279 13.04 13.84 14.50
C ASP A 279 11.87 12.92 14.90
N ARG A 280 10.62 13.35 14.66
CA ARG A 280 9.39 12.55 14.87
C ARG A 280 8.87 11.86 13.61
N GLU A 281 9.49 12.11 12.46
CA GLU A 281 9.17 11.43 11.20
C GLU A 281 9.99 10.13 11.09
N ALA A 282 9.30 9.00 11.17
CA ALA A 282 9.89 7.66 11.20
C ALA A 282 10.90 7.39 10.08
N GLN A 283 10.51 7.73 8.85
CA GLN A 283 11.30 7.43 7.66
C GLN A 283 12.64 8.16 7.71
N LEU A 284 12.68 9.41 8.21
CA LEU A 284 13.92 10.18 8.32
C LEU A 284 14.89 9.57 9.33
N VAL A 285 14.39 8.91 10.39
CA VAL A 285 15.23 8.24 11.38
C VAL A 285 15.91 7.01 10.76
N LYS A 286 15.17 6.20 9.99
CA LYS A 286 15.76 5.06 9.26
C LYS A 286 16.72 5.51 8.17
N ASP A 287 16.34 6.53 7.40
CA ASP A 287 17.14 7.01 6.28
C ASP A 287 18.50 7.57 6.72
N ARG A 288 18.64 8.14 7.92
CA ARG A 288 19.95 8.57 8.47
C ARG A 288 20.95 7.44 8.55
N ASN A 289 20.49 6.25 8.94
CA ASN A 289 21.35 5.08 9.10
C ASN A 289 21.75 4.45 7.76
N SER A 290 20.95 4.64 6.71
CA SER A 290 21.31 4.25 5.33
C SER A 290 22.04 5.35 4.53
N MET A 291 21.93 6.63 4.90
CA MET A 291 22.51 7.77 4.18
C MET A 291 23.99 8.03 4.46
N LEU A 292 24.61 7.36 5.45
CA LEU A 292 26.08 7.35 5.61
C LEU A 292 26.79 6.90 4.31
N ARG A 293 26.06 6.22 3.41
CA ARG A 293 26.42 5.89 2.03
C ARG A 293 26.77 7.07 1.12
N LEU A 294 26.06 8.21 1.18
CA LEU A 294 26.24 9.29 0.20
C LEU A 294 27.39 10.23 0.53
N THR A 295 27.68 10.45 1.82
CA THR A 295 28.75 11.35 2.24
C THR A 295 30.13 10.71 2.15
N SER A 296 30.23 9.38 2.17
CA SER A 296 31.51 8.67 2.06
C SER A 296 32.01 8.49 0.62
N ILE A 297 31.19 8.77 -0.38
CA ILE A 297 31.57 8.72 -1.82
C ILE A 297 31.96 10.13 -2.33
N GLY A 298 31.66 11.19 -1.57
CA GLY A 298 31.94 12.58 -1.96
C GLY A 298 33.25 13.15 -1.41
N SER A 299 34.14 12.34 -0.84
CA SER A 299 35.32 12.81 -0.12
C SER A 299 36.62 12.09 -0.44
N ASP A 300 36.74 11.44 -1.60
CA ASP A 300 38.04 11.04 -2.13
C ASP A 300 38.10 11.45 -3.61
N GLU A 301 39.01 12.40 -3.87
CA GLU A 301 39.39 12.84 -5.21
C GLU A 301 40.05 11.67 -5.95
N ASP A 302 39.58 11.42 -7.17
CA ASP A 302 40.26 10.79 -8.30
C ASP A 302 41.13 9.54 -8.06
N GLU A 303 40.58 8.35 -8.34
CA GLU A 303 41.30 7.31 -9.10
C GLU A 303 40.30 6.35 -9.78
N GLU A 304 40.12 6.54 -11.09
CA GLU A 304 39.31 5.69 -11.96
C GLU A 304 39.90 4.27 -12.05
N THR A 305 39.19 3.29 -11.46
CA THR A 305 39.26 1.90 -11.91
C THR A 305 37.85 1.45 -12.32
N GLU A 306 37.57 1.59 -13.61
CA GLU A 306 36.35 1.09 -14.25
C GLU A 306 36.25 -0.44 -14.12
N THR A 307 35.60 -0.92 -13.06
CA THR A 307 34.92 -2.22 -13.11
C THR A 307 33.47 -1.95 -13.48
N TYR A 308 33.15 -2.14 -14.76
CA TYR A 308 31.78 -2.18 -15.26
C TYR A 308 31.02 -3.34 -14.61
N GLN A 309 30.52 -3.14 -13.39
CA GLN A 309 29.40 -3.93 -12.89
C GLN A 309 28.17 -3.48 -13.68
N GLU A 310 27.78 -4.32 -14.63
CA GLU A 310 26.57 -4.22 -15.42
C GLU A 310 25.36 -4.03 -14.47
N LYS A 311 24.94 -2.78 -14.25
CA LYS A 311 23.74 -2.45 -13.47
C LYS A 311 22.53 -2.86 -14.29
N VAL A 312 22.17 -4.13 -14.21
CA VAL A 312 20.98 -4.71 -14.85
C VAL A 312 19.75 -3.92 -14.42
N HIS A 313 19.09 -3.30 -15.41
CA HIS A 313 17.93 -2.45 -15.23
C HIS A 313 16.71 -3.33 -14.92
N MET A 314 16.16 -3.23 -13.70
CA MET A 314 15.06 -4.09 -13.25
C MET A 314 13.69 -3.56 -13.73
N THR A 315 13.42 -3.62 -15.04
CA THR A 315 12.13 -3.24 -15.65
C THR A 315 11.10 -4.36 -15.52
N TRP A 316 9.81 -4.01 -15.43
CA TRP A 316 8.73 -5.00 -15.31
C TRP A 316 8.34 -5.69 -16.62
N THR A 317 9.16 -5.52 -17.64
CA THR A 317 8.89 -5.97 -18.99
C THR A 317 10.17 -6.35 -19.69
N LYS A 318 10.03 -7.13 -20.76
CA LYS A 318 11.07 -7.49 -21.71
C LYS A 318 11.85 -6.25 -22.17
N ASP A 319 13.14 -6.19 -21.86
CA ASP A 319 14.03 -5.21 -22.49
C ASP A 319 14.19 -5.59 -23.97
N LYS A 320 13.49 -4.90 -24.87
CA LYS A 320 13.91 -4.78 -26.28
C LYS A 320 14.75 -3.53 -26.43
N TYR A 321 15.94 -3.54 -25.84
CA TYR A 321 16.97 -2.53 -26.09
C TYR A 321 18.01 -3.08 -27.06
N MET A 322 17.69 -3.10 -28.35
CA MET A 322 18.67 -2.89 -29.43
C MET A 322 17.98 -2.21 -30.60
N ALA A 323 18.46 -1.01 -30.91
CA ALA A 323 18.00 -0.17 -32.00
C ALA A 323 18.21 -0.84 -33.37
N SER A 324 17.26 -0.54 -34.28
CA SER A 324 17.44 -0.39 -35.72
C SER A 324 18.77 -0.88 -36.32
N ARG A 325 18.80 -2.12 -36.82
CA ARG A 325 19.66 -2.50 -37.96
C ARG A 325 19.13 -3.77 -38.63
N GLY A 326 18.75 -3.62 -39.90
CA GLY A 326 18.67 -4.72 -40.87
C GLY A 326 17.27 -5.31 -41.09
N GLN A 327 16.62 -4.89 -42.18
CA GLN A 327 15.65 -5.72 -42.89
C GLN A 327 16.29 -7.06 -43.27
N LYS A 328 15.63 -8.19 -43.00
CA LYS A 328 15.61 -9.36 -43.91
C LYS A 328 14.47 -10.35 -43.59
N ALA A 329 13.71 -10.64 -44.65
CA ALA A 329 12.92 -11.82 -45.01
C ALA A 329 12.09 -12.58 -43.95
N LYS A 330 10.77 -12.64 -44.20
CA LYS A 330 9.82 -13.60 -43.61
C LYS A 330 10.04 -15.01 -44.16
N SER A 331 10.21 -16.01 -43.29
CA SER A 331 9.64 -17.36 -43.49
C SER A 331 9.69 -18.22 -42.22
N MET A 332 8.50 -18.71 -41.83
CA MET A 332 8.24 -19.94 -41.06
C MET A 332 8.83 -20.07 -39.63
N GLU A 333 8.35 -19.26 -38.67
CA GLU A 333 8.75 -19.32 -37.25
C GLU A 333 7.63 -19.77 -36.28
N GLY A 334 6.55 -20.40 -36.77
CA GLY A 334 5.40 -20.74 -35.90
C GLY A 334 5.62 -21.88 -34.90
N PHE A 335 6.65 -22.72 -35.09
CA PHE A 335 6.86 -23.94 -34.28
C PHE A 335 8.10 -23.87 -33.38
N GLN A 336 9.08 -23.03 -33.71
CA GLN A 336 10.32 -22.88 -32.94
C GLN A 336 10.12 -21.99 -31.69
N ASP A 337 9.17 -21.05 -31.74
CA ASP A 337 8.86 -20.15 -30.62
C ASP A 337 8.19 -20.85 -29.42
N LEU A 338 7.54 -21.99 -29.63
CA LEU A 338 6.93 -22.80 -28.56
C LEU A 338 7.96 -23.56 -27.73
N LEU A 339 9.10 -23.93 -28.33
CA LEU A 339 10.18 -24.69 -27.67
C LEU A 339 11.26 -23.79 -27.06
N ASN A 340 11.20 -22.47 -27.30
CA ASN A 340 12.19 -21.49 -26.85
C ASN A 340 11.65 -20.50 -25.80
N MET A 341 10.59 -20.83 -25.07
CA MET A 341 10.22 -20.09 -23.86
C MET A 341 11.25 -20.32 -22.76
N ARG A 342 12.40 -19.63 -22.86
CA ARG A 342 13.30 -19.44 -21.73
C ARG A 342 12.59 -18.54 -20.72
N PRO A 343 12.43 -18.96 -19.45
CA PRO A 343 11.84 -18.10 -18.45
C PRO A 343 12.70 -16.83 -18.33
N ASP A 344 12.03 -15.68 -18.36
CA ASP A 344 12.67 -14.37 -18.28
C ASP A 344 13.50 -14.27 -16.99
N GLN A 345 14.82 -14.08 -17.12
CA GLN A 345 15.74 -14.02 -15.98
C GLN A 345 15.33 -12.94 -14.97
N SER A 346 14.73 -11.83 -15.42
CA SER A 346 14.27 -10.75 -14.54
C SER A 346 13.05 -11.17 -13.69
N ASN A 347 12.11 -11.90 -14.29
CA ASN A 347 10.94 -12.44 -13.59
C ASN A 347 11.33 -13.57 -12.64
N VAL A 348 12.23 -14.48 -13.07
CA VAL A 348 12.76 -15.54 -12.20
C VAL A 348 13.46 -14.95 -10.99
N ARG A 349 14.28 -13.91 -11.19
CA ARG A 349 14.99 -13.23 -10.10
C ARG A 349 14.03 -12.58 -9.10
N ARG A 350 12.96 -11.93 -9.58
CA ARG A 350 11.93 -11.34 -8.71
C ARG A 350 11.11 -12.36 -7.96
N MET A 351 10.80 -13.49 -8.59
CA MET A 351 10.12 -14.57 -7.91
C MET A 351 10.97 -15.12 -6.78
N HIS A 352 12.28 -15.30 -7.03
CA HIS A 352 13.23 -15.71 -6.01
C HIS A 352 13.36 -14.69 -4.87
N THR A 353 13.34 -13.38 -5.17
CA THR A 353 13.24 -12.29 -4.18
C THR A 353 11.97 -12.44 -3.32
N ALA A 354 10.81 -12.64 -3.94
CA ALA A 354 9.54 -12.81 -3.23
C ALA A 354 9.54 -14.04 -2.31
N VAL A 355 10.04 -15.18 -2.80
CA VAL A 355 10.12 -16.45 -2.05
C VAL A 355 11.00 -16.27 -0.81
N LYS A 356 12.23 -15.77 -0.97
CA LYS A 356 13.14 -15.58 0.15
C LYS A 356 12.61 -14.61 1.20
N LEU A 357 12.01 -13.51 0.76
CA LEU A 357 11.40 -12.55 1.67
C LEU A 357 10.21 -13.18 2.40
N ASN A 358 9.37 -13.93 1.69
CA ASN A 358 8.24 -14.64 2.29
C ASN A 358 8.69 -15.68 3.33
N GLU A 359 9.72 -16.48 3.03
CA GLU A 359 10.28 -17.47 3.96
C GLU A 359 10.64 -16.82 5.31
N VAL A 360 11.30 -15.66 5.27
CA VAL A 360 11.68 -14.92 6.47
C VAL A 360 10.46 -14.34 7.20
N ILE A 361 9.47 -13.82 6.46
CA ILE A 361 8.23 -13.28 7.03
C ILE A 361 7.44 -14.38 7.74
N VAL A 362 7.19 -15.50 7.06
CA VAL A 362 6.41 -16.62 7.55
C VAL A 362 7.09 -17.24 8.77
N ASN A 363 8.40 -17.46 8.74
CA ASN A 363 9.15 -18.04 9.86
C ASN A 363 9.00 -17.23 11.17
N LYS A 364 8.75 -15.92 11.08
CA LYS A 364 8.60 -15.04 12.26
C LYS A 364 7.14 -14.68 12.57
N SER A 365 6.25 -14.74 11.57
CA SER A 365 4.93 -14.10 11.61
C SER A 365 3.77 -15.04 11.25
N HIS A 366 3.99 -16.35 11.08
CA HIS A 366 2.92 -17.30 10.72
C HIS A 366 1.78 -17.34 11.76
N GLU A 367 2.11 -17.20 13.04
CA GLU A 367 1.16 -17.17 14.16
C GLU A 367 0.60 -15.76 14.46
N ALA A 368 1.05 -14.74 13.74
CA ALA A 368 0.60 -13.38 13.95
C ALA A 368 -0.90 -13.23 13.63
N LYS A 369 -1.61 -12.43 14.42
CA LYS A 369 -3.03 -12.18 14.18
C LYS A 369 -3.24 -11.25 12.99
N LEU A 370 -2.27 -10.39 12.68
CA LEU A 370 -2.29 -9.53 11.51
C LEU A 370 -0.86 -9.21 11.09
N VAL A 371 -0.57 -9.34 9.79
CA VAL A 371 0.70 -8.92 9.19
C VAL A 371 0.46 -7.70 8.31
N LEU A 372 1.18 -6.61 8.58
CA LEU A 372 1.23 -5.42 7.74
C LEU A 372 2.53 -5.43 6.96
N LEU A 373 2.45 -5.23 5.65
CA LEU A 373 3.61 -5.05 4.80
C LEU A 373 3.38 -3.96 3.76
N ASN A 374 4.46 -3.36 3.31
CA ASN A 374 4.41 -2.42 2.20
C ASN A 374 4.21 -3.15 0.86
N MET A 375 3.33 -2.60 0.03
CA MET A 375 3.08 -3.07 -1.33
C MET A 375 4.02 -2.36 -2.33
N PRO A 376 4.80 -3.09 -3.15
CA PRO A 376 5.67 -2.47 -4.16
C PRO A 376 4.89 -1.75 -5.27
N GLY A 377 5.59 -0.89 -6.03
CA GLY A 377 5.13 -0.25 -7.27
C GLY A 377 4.45 -1.19 -8.27
N PRO A 378 3.22 -0.91 -8.76
CA PRO A 378 2.76 -1.62 -9.95
C PRO A 378 3.68 -1.26 -11.13
N PRO A 379 3.86 -2.18 -12.09
CA PRO A 379 4.65 -1.93 -13.27
C PRO A 379 4.10 -0.74 -14.07
N ARG A 380 4.99 0.05 -14.70
CA ARG A 380 4.58 1.12 -15.64
C ARG A 380 3.89 0.54 -16.87
N ASN A 381 4.39 -0.60 -17.34
CA ASN A 381 3.91 -1.25 -18.56
C ASN A 381 2.88 -2.34 -18.21
N PRO A 382 1.73 -2.41 -18.90
CA PRO A 382 0.69 -3.41 -18.63
C PRO A 382 1.10 -4.88 -18.85
N GLU A 383 2.12 -5.14 -19.66
CA GLU A 383 2.61 -6.51 -19.92
C GLU A 383 3.16 -7.20 -18.66
N GLY A 384 3.58 -6.42 -17.64
CA GLY A 384 4.07 -6.95 -16.37
C GLY A 384 3.00 -7.15 -15.30
N ASP A 385 1.72 -6.87 -15.59
CA ASP A 385 0.66 -6.83 -14.56
C ASP A 385 0.43 -8.22 -13.93
N GLU A 386 0.55 -9.28 -14.71
CA GLU A 386 0.40 -10.66 -14.23
C GLU A 386 1.56 -11.07 -13.30
N ASN A 387 2.80 -10.75 -13.70
CA ASN A 387 3.99 -10.99 -12.87
C ASN A 387 3.93 -10.24 -11.54
N TYR A 388 3.35 -9.04 -11.53
CA TYR A 388 3.13 -8.27 -10.32
C TYR A 388 2.10 -8.93 -9.40
N MET A 389 1.00 -9.46 -9.94
CA MET A 389 0.02 -10.22 -9.16
C MET A 389 0.63 -11.51 -8.59
N GLU A 390 1.41 -12.24 -9.39
CA GLU A 390 2.13 -13.43 -8.94
C GLU A 390 3.12 -13.13 -7.82
N PHE A 391 3.89 -12.04 -7.95
CA PHE A 391 4.82 -11.58 -6.91
C PHE A 391 4.11 -11.33 -5.58
N LEU A 392 2.96 -10.64 -5.59
CA LEU A 392 2.20 -10.34 -4.38
C LEU A 392 1.58 -11.60 -3.75
N GLU A 393 1.17 -12.58 -4.55
CA GLU A 393 0.70 -13.87 -4.02
C GLU A 393 1.82 -14.59 -3.27
N VAL A 394 2.96 -14.79 -3.93
CA VAL A 394 4.10 -15.51 -3.35
C VAL A 394 4.64 -14.80 -2.11
N LEU A 395 4.68 -13.46 -2.12
CA LEU A 395 5.11 -12.67 -0.97
C LEU A 395 4.22 -12.84 0.28
N THR A 396 2.95 -13.18 0.10
CA THR A 396 1.96 -13.25 1.19
C THR A 396 1.43 -14.66 1.43
N GLU A 397 2.10 -15.65 0.85
CA GLU A 397 1.71 -17.05 0.94
C GLU A 397 2.03 -17.63 2.33
N GLY A 398 1.10 -18.38 2.91
CA GLY A 398 1.24 -18.94 4.26
C GLY A 398 0.84 -18.00 5.40
N LEU A 399 0.36 -16.79 5.10
CA LEU A 399 -0.12 -15.83 6.09
C LEU A 399 -1.65 -15.76 6.13
N GLU A 400 -2.23 -15.78 7.34
CA GLU A 400 -3.69 -15.85 7.50
C GLU A 400 -4.39 -14.52 7.17
N ARG A 401 -3.97 -13.43 7.83
CA ARG A 401 -4.55 -12.09 7.67
C ARG A 401 -3.45 -11.10 7.30
N VAL A 402 -3.59 -10.50 6.13
CA VAL A 402 -2.57 -9.61 5.57
C VAL A 402 -3.17 -8.29 5.15
N LEU A 403 -2.54 -7.20 5.56
CA LEU A 403 -2.87 -5.85 5.12
C LEU A 403 -1.68 -5.28 4.34
N LEU A 404 -1.85 -5.18 3.02
CA LEU A 404 -0.89 -4.54 2.15
C LEU A 404 -1.11 -3.02 2.18
N VAL A 405 -0.04 -2.27 2.41
CA VAL A 405 -0.07 -0.82 2.65
C VAL A 405 0.79 -0.11 1.61
N ARG A 406 0.30 0.99 1.04
CA ARG A 406 1.07 1.83 0.11
C ARG A 406 0.77 3.30 0.36
N GLY A 407 1.80 4.12 0.54
CA GLY A 407 1.67 5.58 0.62
C GLY A 407 1.40 6.23 -0.73
N GLY A 408 0.73 7.40 -0.69
CA GLY A 408 0.57 8.33 -1.81
C GLY A 408 1.80 9.22 -2.03
N GLY A 409 2.76 9.22 -1.09
CA GLY A 409 4.06 9.89 -1.20
C GLY A 409 4.13 11.26 -0.51
N SER A 410 3.01 11.76 -0.01
CA SER A 410 2.89 13.08 0.65
C SER A 410 2.63 12.99 2.16
N GLU A 411 2.51 11.78 2.70
CA GLU A 411 2.18 11.54 4.09
C GLU A 411 3.36 11.87 5.01
N VAL A 412 3.14 12.81 5.93
CA VAL A 412 4.04 13.15 7.03
C VAL A 412 3.31 12.89 8.34
N ILE A 413 3.93 12.10 9.22
CA ILE A 413 3.33 11.64 10.48
C ILE A 413 4.29 11.97 11.61
N THR A 414 4.04 13.12 12.24
CA THR A 414 4.85 13.68 13.33
C THR A 414 4.21 13.48 14.70
N ILE A 415 2.92 13.12 14.76
CA ILE A 415 2.17 12.88 16.01
C ILE A 415 1.30 11.64 15.91
N TYR A 416 1.52 10.74 16.86
CA TYR A 416 0.77 9.52 17.09
C TYR A 416 -0.11 9.80 18.33
N SER A 417 -1.42 9.95 18.13
CA SER A 417 -2.40 10.36 19.17
C SER A 417 -3.54 9.38 19.30
#